data_AF-A0A968AYW7-F1
#
_entry.id   AF-A0A968AYW7-F1
#
_cell.length_a   1.000
_cell.length_b   1.000
_cell.length_c   1.000
_cell.angle_alpha   90.00
_cell.angle_beta   90.00
_cell.angle_gamma   90.00
#
_symmetry.space_group_name_H-M   'P 1'
#
loop_
_entity.id
_entity.type
_entity.pdbx_description
1 polymer ?
#
loop_
_entity_poly.entity_id
_entity_poly.type
_entity_poly.pdbx_seq_one_letter_code
_entity_poly.pdbx_strand_id
1 'polypeptide(L)'
;QKMADITKGVRAFTIGTAISRVFGLIRESVFAFLYGAGRSTDAFVAAFRIPNLLRDLFAETALSAAFVPVLTAEKQKGKEQQNLLASNIFNILLITVGAIVLLGIVFAPYLVKIIAFGFGNVPDKQALTSSLAVIMFPFLLFVALAAWAMGYLNTEREFFTPSVAPAFLNIISIAIPLLSYSYFVSRGTDPIFAMAYGILIGGLLQLLIQVPVLFARGF
;
A
#
# COMPACT_ATOMS: atom_id res chain seq x y z
N GLN A 1 26.16 0.16 -25.19
CA GLN A 1 25.42 1.13 -24.35
C GLN A 1 24.05 0.63 -23.91
N LYS A 2 23.11 0.33 -24.83
CA LYS A 2 21.74 -0.14 -24.50
C LYS A 2 21.65 -1.33 -23.52
N MET A 3 22.53 -2.34 -23.66
CA MET A 3 22.58 -3.50 -22.77
C MET A 3 23.10 -3.17 -21.36
N ALA A 4 24.06 -2.25 -21.24
CA ALA A 4 24.62 -1.85 -19.95
C ALA A 4 23.61 -1.05 -19.11
N ASP A 5 22.80 -0.21 -19.75
CA ASP A 5 21.73 0.54 -19.10
C ASP A 5 20.59 -0.37 -18.60
N ILE A 6 20.22 -1.39 -19.39
CA ILE A 6 19.24 -2.40 -18.98
C ILE A 6 19.75 -3.19 -17.77
N THR A 7 20.99 -3.66 -17.80
CA THR A 7 21.60 -4.40 -16.68
C THR A 7 21.65 -3.56 -15.41
N LYS A 8 21.94 -2.25 -15.51
CA LYS A 8 21.94 -1.34 -14.37
C LYS A 8 20.52 -1.16 -13.78
N GLY A 9 19.52 -0.98 -14.63
CA GLY A 9 18.11 -0.89 -14.21
C GLY A 9 17.61 -2.15 -13.52
N VAL A 10 17.89 -3.32 -14.09
CA VAL A 10 17.54 -4.63 -13.51
C VAL A 10 18.21 -4.82 -12.15
N ARG A 11 19.51 -4.49 -12.03
CA ARG A 11 20.22 -4.58 -10.73
C ARG A 11 19.60 -3.67 -9.68
N ALA A 12 19.28 -2.42 -10.03
CA ALA A 12 18.68 -1.46 -9.13
C ALA A 12 17.31 -1.95 -8.62
N PHE A 13 16.47 -2.43 -9.54
CA PHE A 13 15.16 -3.00 -9.22
C PHE A 13 15.25 -4.22 -8.28
N THR A 14 16.16 -5.15 -8.57
CA THR A 14 16.37 -6.35 -7.75
C THR A 14 16.84 -6.00 -6.34
N ILE A 15 17.79 -5.06 -6.21
CA ILE A 15 18.29 -4.62 -4.91
C ILE A 15 17.17 -3.95 -4.10
N GLY A 16 16.42 -3.02 -4.69
CA GLY A 16 15.31 -2.37 -4.00
C GLY A 16 14.22 -3.35 -3.58
N THR A 17 13.91 -4.33 -4.43
CA THR A 17 12.96 -5.41 -4.11
C THR A 17 13.46 -6.27 -2.94
N ALA A 18 14.75 -6.64 -2.93
CA ALA A 18 15.34 -7.42 -1.85
C ALA A 18 15.27 -6.66 -0.51
N ILE A 19 15.63 -5.37 -0.51
CA ILE A 19 15.51 -4.49 0.66
C ILE A 19 14.06 -4.48 1.17
N SER A 20 13.10 -4.23 0.27
CA SER A 20 11.67 -4.21 0.59
C SER A 20 11.21 -5.52 1.21
N ARG A 21 11.65 -6.67 0.70
CA ARG A 21 11.31 -8.00 1.24
C ARG A 21 11.92 -8.24 2.62
N VAL A 22 13.18 -7.85 2.84
CA VAL A 22 13.83 -7.96 4.16
C VAL A 22 13.06 -7.15 5.20
N PHE A 23 12.71 -5.90 4.90
CA PHE A 23 11.89 -5.10 5.81
C PHE A 23 10.48 -5.68 6.00
N GLY A 24 9.90 -6.31 4.99
CA GLY A 24 8.63 -7.03 5.11
C GLY A 24 8.71 -8.18 6.13
N LEU A 25 9.77 -8.98 6.08
CA LEU A 25 10.02 -10.07 7.04
C LEU A 25 10.26 -9.53 8.46
N ILE A 26 10.98 -8.41 8.59
CA ILE A 26 11.18 -7.75 9.89
C ILE A 26 9.85 -7.24 10.43
N ARG A 27 9.01 -6.62 9.61
CA ARG A 27 7.67 -6.15 9.99
C ARG A 27 6.81 -7.28 10.51
N GLU A 28 6.82 -8.43 9.85
CA GLU A 28 6.09 -9.62 10.30
C GLU A 28 6.63 -10.16 11.63
N SER A 29 7.95 -10.19 11.82
CA SER A 29 8.59 -10.55 13.08
C SER A 29 8.20 -9.60 14.22
N VAL A 30 8.22 -8.30 13.98
CA VAL A 30 7.83 -7.26 14.95
C VAL A 30 6.35 -7.37 15.30
N PHE A 31 5.50 -7.59 14.30
CA PHE A 31 4.07 -7.81 14.52
C PHE A 31 3.81 -9.03 15.41
N ALA A 32 4.46 -10.16 15.12
CA ALA A 32 4.35 -11.36 15.94
C ALA A 32 4.89 -11.15 17.37
N PHE A 33 6.01 -10.44 17.52
CA PHE A 33 6.62 -10.13 18.81
C PHE A 33 5.73 -9.23 19.68
N LEU A 34 5.14 -8.17 19.11
CA LEU A 34 4.33 -7.21 19.87
C LEU A 34 2.92 -7.72 20.18
N TYR A 35 2.30 -8.44 19.25
CA TYR A 35 0.87 -8.74 19.34
C TYR A 35 0.55 -10.22 19.56
N GLY A 36 1.46 -11.13 19.19
CA GLY A 36 1.26 -12.57 19.29
C GLY A 36 0.04 -13.08 18.52
N ALA A 37 -0.36 -14.32 18.79
CA ALA A 37 -1.62 -14.87 18.31
C ALA A 37 -2.74 -14.57 19.32
N GLY A 38 -3.88 -14.06 18.85
CA GLY A 38 -5.00 -13.75 19.72
C GLY A 38 -6.05 -12.84 19.10
N ARG A 39 -6.98 -12.36 19.94
CA ARG A 39 -8.16 -11.58 19.55
C ARG A 39 -7.80 -10.38 18.66
N SER A 40 -6.80 -9.59 19.03
CA SER A 40 -6.42 -8.36 18.34
C SER A 40 -5.77 -8.65 16.99
N THR A 41 -4.90 -9.66 16.92
CA THR A 41 -4.26 -10.11 15.68
C THR A 41 -5.29 -10.66 14.69
N ASP A 42 -6.23 -11.49 15.15
CA ASP A 42 -7.33 -11.98 14.32
C ASP A 42 -8.19 -10.83 13.78
N ALA A 43 -8.49 -9.85 14.63
CA ALA A 43 -9.24 -8.67 14.25
C ALA A 43 -8.50 -7.85 13.19
N PHE A 44 -7.20 -7.65 13.34
CA PHE A 44 -6.37 -6.96 12.36
C PHE A 44 -6.32 -7.69 11.03
N VAL A 45 -6.05 -9.00 11.03
CA VAL A 45 -5.96 -9.82 9.81
C VAL A 45 -7.30 -9.82 9.06
N ALA A 46 -8.41 -9.98 9.78
CA ALA A 46 -9.75 -9.92 9.18
C ALA A 46 -10.06 -8.53 8.60
N ALA A 47 -9.75 -7.46 9.35
CA ALA A 47 -9.98 -6.08 8.92
C ALA A 47 -9.16 -5.72 7.67
N PHE A 48 -7.93 -6.22 7.57
CA PHE A 48 -7.03 -5.93 6.45
C PHE A 48 -7.29 -6.78 5.22
N ARG A 49 -8.08 -7.86 5.33
CA ARG A 49 -8.33 -8.81 4.24
C ARG A 49 -8.93 -8.14 3.01
N ILE A 50 -9.98 -7.33 3.15
CA ILE A 50 -10.61 -6.68 1.98
C ILE A 50 -9.66 -5.67 1.31
N PRO A 51 -9.07 -4.69 2.04
CA PRO A 51 -8.09 -3.79 1.44
C PRO A 51 -6.93 -4.52 0.75
N ASN A 52 -6.43 -5.60 1.35
CA ASN A 52 -5.32 -6.37 0.77
C ASN A 52 -5.73 -7.11 -0.50
N LEU A 53 -6.91 -7.75 -0.54
CA LEU A 53 -7.41 -8.40 -1.74
C LEU A 53 -7.59 -7.41 -2.90
N LEU A 54 -8.16 -6.23 -2.62
CA LEU A 54 -8.33 -5.18 -3.62
C LEU A 54 -6.98 -4.66 -4.12
N ARG A 55 -5.98 -4.52 -3.23
CA ARG A 55 -4.61 -4.18 -3.63
C ARG A 55 -4.06 -5.22 -4.61
N ASP A 56 -4.20 -6.50 -4.30
CA ASP A 56 -3.64 -7.58 -5.11
C ASP A 56 -4.31 -7.65 -6.51
N LEU A 57 -5.62 -7.34 -6.59
CA LEU A 57 -6.39 -7.28 -7.83
C LEU A 57 -6.10 -6.04 -8.68
N PHE A 58 -6.03 -4.85 -8.08
CA PHE A 58 -5.97 -3.58 -8.81
C PHE A 58 -4.57 -3.00 -8.93
N ALA A 59 -3.72 -3.14 -7.90
CA ALA A 59 -2.44 -2.45 -7.83
C ALA A 59 -1.26 -3.29 -8.35
N GLU A 60 -1.21 -4.59 -8.05
CA GLU A 60 -0.07 -5.43 -8.42
C GLU A 60 -0.18 -6.04 -9.83
N THR A 61 -1.35 -6.53 -10.23
CA THR A 61 -1.51 -7.37 -11.44
C THR A 61 -2.09 -6.64 -12.65
N ALA A 62 -3.13 -5.82 -12.47
CA ALA A 62 -3.83 -5.19 -13.60
C ALA A 62 -3.13 -3.93 -14.13
N LEU A 63 -2.60 -3.09 -13.23
CA LEU A 63 -2.01 -1.82 -13.65
C LEU A 63 -0.65 -2.03 -14.33
N SER A 64 0.40 -2.49 -13.63
CA SER A 64 1.76 -2.47 -14.20
C SER A 64 1.97 -3.26 -15.50
N ALA A 65 1.32 -4.42 -15.69
CA ALA A 65 1.55 -5.27 -16.86
C ALA A 65 0.90 -4.71 -18.15
N ALA A 66 -0.29 -4.11 -18.05
CA ALA A 66 -0.99 -3.52 -19.20
C ALA A 66 -0.67 -2.03 -19.38
N PHE A 67 -0.42 -1.31 -18.30
CA PHE A 67 -0.24 0.14 -18.27
C PHE A 67 1.11 0.58 -18.84
N VAL A 68 2.21 -0.12 -18.50
CA VAL A 68 3.56 0.26 -18.95
C VAL A 68 3.70 0.19 -20.48
N PRO A 69 3.25 -0.87 -21.18
CA PRO A 69 3.30 -0.91 -22.65
C PRO A 69 2.47 0.20 -23.30
N VAL A 70 1.27 0.48 -22.79
CA VAL A 70 0.37 1.51 -23.35
C VAL A 70 0.96 2.91 -23.16
N LEU A 71 1.44 3.25 -21.96
CA LEU A 71 2.12 4.53 -21.73
C LEU A 71 3.39 4.66 -22.57
N THR A 72 4.14 3.57 -22.75
CA THR A 72 5.34 3.58 -23.60
C THR A 72 4.97 3.86 -25.06
N ALA A 73 3.85 3.33 -25.54
CA ALA A 73 3.34 3.63 -26.88
C ALA A 73 2.89 5.10 -27.02
N GLU A 74 2.17 5.65 -26.04
CA GLU A 74 1.79 7.07 -26.06
C GLU A 74 3.01 7.99 -25.96
N LYS A 75 4.04 7.61 -25.21
CA LYS A 75 5.31 8.34 -25.15
C LYS A 75 6.00 8.47 -26.51
N GLN A 76 5.84 7.49 -27.41
CA GLN A 76 6.37 7.58 -28.78
C GLN A 76 5.67 8.68 -29.61
N LYS A 77 4.42 9.03 -29.26
CA LYS A 77 3.67 10.12 -29.88
C LYS A 77 4.01 11.48 -29.29
N GLY A 78 4.62 11.51 -28.10
CA GLY A 78 5.07 12.73 -27.44
C GLY A 78 4.96 12.63 -25.91
N LYS A 79 5.79 13.41 -25.21
CA LYS A 79 5.77 13.47 -23.74
C LYS A 79 4.45 14.02 -23.19
N GLU A 80 3.88 15.01 -23.86
CA GLU A 80 2.56 15.55 -23.52
C GLU A 80 1.47 14.48 -23.60
N GLN A 81 1.49 13.67 -24.64
CA GLN A 81 0.51 12.60 -24.84
C GLN A 81 0.62 11.52 -23.76
N GLN A 82 1.85 11.14 -23.38
CA GLN A 82 2.10 10.26 -22.23
C GLN A 82 1.52 10.85 -20.93
N ASN A 83 1.77 12.13 -20.67
CA ASN A 83 1.30 12.81 -19.47
C ASN A 83 -0.23 12.91 -19.44
N LEU A 84 -0.87 13.23 -20.56
CA LEU A 84 -2.33 13.26 -20.68
C LEU A 84 -2.95 11.90 -20.33
N LEU A 85 -2.42 10.82 -20.91
CA LEU A 85 -2.90 9.48 -20.57
C LEU A 85 -2.65 9.14 -19.09
N ALA A 86 -1.45 9.43 -18.59
CA ALA A 86 -1.09 9.18 -17.20
C ALA A 86 -2.02 9.92 -16.22
N SER A 87 -2.30 11.20 -16.47
CA SER A 87 -3.22 12.02 -15.68
C SER A 87 -4.67 11.53 -15.76
N ASN A 88 -5.14 11.10 -16.93
CA ASN A 88 -6.46 10.51 -17.06
C ASN A 88 -6.60 9.24 -16.22
N ILE A 89 -5.59 8.37 -16.25
CA ILE A 89 -5.60 7.14 -15.45
C ILE A 89 -5.48 7.46 -13.96
N PHE A 90 -4.65 8.44 -13.57
CA PHE A 90 -4.60 8.93 -12.19
C PHE A 90 -5.98 9.39 -11.69
N ASN A 91 -6.68 10.21 -12.49
CA ASN A 91 -8.01 10.72 -12.13
C ASN A 91 -9.05 9.60 -12.02
N ILE A 92 -9.03 8.66 -12.96
CA ILE A 92 -9.92 7.48 -12.92
C ILE A 92 -9.64 6.67 -11.66
N LEU A 93 -8.38 6.39 -11.32
CA LEU A 93 -8.02 5.67 -10.10
C LEU A 93 -8.43 6.43 -8.85
N LEU A 94 -8.18 7.74 -8.79
CA LEU A 94 -8.53 8.58 -7.65
C LEU A 94 -10.04 8.53 -7.38
N ILE A 95 -10.86 8.63 -8.42
CA ILE A 95 -12.33 8.60 -8.31
C ILE A 95 -12.81 7.18 -7.97
N THR A 96 -12.38 6.17 -8.73
CA THR A 96 -12.88 4.80 -8.58
C THR A 96 -12.42 4.15 -7.28
N VAL A 97 -11.11 4.18 -7.00
CA VAL A 97 -10.54 3.63 -5.76
C VAL A 97 -10.95 4.50 -4.58
N GLY A 98 -11.02 5.82 -4.73
CA GLY A 98 -11.54 6.71 -3.71
C GLY A 98 -12.98 6.38 -3.32
N ALA A 99 -13.86 6.13 -4.30
CA ALA A 99 -15.23 5.69 -4.05
C ALA A 99 -15.27 4.32 -3.33
N ILE A 100 -14.43 3.35 -3.76
CA ILE A 100 -14.32 2.06 -3.09
C ILE A 100 -13.87 2.21 -1.63
N VAL A 101 -12.89 3.09 -1.37
CA VAL A 101 -12.42 3.40 -0.01
C VAL A 101 -13.54 4.00 0.83
N LEU A 102 -14.27 4.99 0.32
CA LEU A 102 -15.37 5.63 1.04
C LEU A 102 -16.49 4.62 1.34
N LEU A 103 -16.88 3.81 0.36
CA LEU A 103 -17.85 2.73 0.56
C LEU A 103 -17.33 1.71 1.58
N GLY A 104 -16.06 1.33 1.49
CA GLY A 104 -15.42 0.43 2.43
C GLY A 104 -15.46 0.93 3.87
N ILE A 105 -15.23 2.23 4.08
CA ILE A 105 -15.32 2.88 5.39
C ILE A 105 -16.77 2.90 5.89
N VAL A 106 -17.72 3.37 5.07
CA VAL A 106 -19.13 3.49 5.44
C VAL A 106 -19.74 2.11 5.77
N PHE A 107 -19.40 1.10 4.97
CA PHE A 107 -19.92 -0.25 5.12
C PHE A 107 -19.01 -1.19 5.92
N ALA A 108 -17.92 -0.69 6.53
CA ALA A 108 -16.96 -1.51 7.26
C ALA A 108 -17.63 -2.47 8.28
N PRO A 109 -18.60 -2.04 9.12
CA PRO A 109 -19.24 -2.95 10.07
C PRO A 109 -20.00 -4.10 9.41
N TYR A 110 -20.60 -3.87 8.24
CA TYR A 110 -21.33 -4.89 7.48
C TYR A 110 -20.37 -5.84 6.77
N LEU A 111 -19.32 -5.30 6.15
CA LEU A 111 -18.28 -6.09 5.51
C LEU A 111 -17.61 -7.04 6.52
N VAL A 112 -17.31 -6.55 7.73
CA VAL A 112 -16.74 -7.34 8.81
C VAL A 112 -17.65 -8.50 9.21
N LYS A 113 -18.96 -8.29 9.33
CA LYS A 113 -19.92 -9.37 9.65
C LYS A 113 -19.90 -10.50 8.61
N ILE A 114 -19.70 -10.16 7.34
CA ILE A 114 -19.69 -11.12 6.23
C ILE A 114 -18.36 -11.88 6.20
N ILE A 115 -17.22 -11.17 6.27
CA ILE A 115 -15.88 -11.79 6.11
C ILE A 115 -15.39 -12.51 7.38
N ALA A 116 -15.83 -12.06 8.55
CA ALA A 116 -15.40 -12.56 9.84
C ALA A 116 -16.58 -13.20 10.59
N PHE A 117 -17.23 -14.16 9.92
CA PHE A 117 -18.34 -14.91 10.49
C PHE A 117 -17.93 -15.54 11.84
N GLY A 118 -18.76 -15.37 12.87
CA GLY A 118 -18.48 -15.85 14.22
C GLY A 118 -17.72 -14.87 15.14
N PHE A 119 -17.20 -13.74 14.62
CA PHE A 119 -16.54 -12.74 15.49
C PHE A 119 -17.53 -12.02 16.43
N GLY A 120 -18.82 -11.99 16.07
CA GLY A 120 -19.87 -11.47 16.95
C GLY A 120 -20.06 -12.28 18.24
N ASN A 121 -19.57 -13.53 18.30
CA ASN A 121 -19.64 -14.37 19.50
C ASN A 121 -18.51 -14.07 20.50
N VAL A 122 -17.52 -13.25 20.10
CA VAL A 122 -16.40 -12.87 20.96
C VAL A 122 -16.56 -11.39 21.33
N PRO A 123 -16.64 -11.06 22.64
CA PRO A 123 -16.78 -9.68 23.10
C PRO A 123 -15.76 -8.75 22.45
N ASP A 124 -16.24 -7.59 21.98
CA ASP A 124 -15.47 -6.49 21.37
C ASP A 124 -14.62 -6.83 20.14
N LYS A 125 -14.54 -8.08 19.70
CA LYS A 125 -13.71 -8.48 18.55
C LYS A 125 -14.25 -7.87 17.26
N GLN A 126 -15.55 -7.97 17.02
CA GLN A 126 -16.18 -7.41 15.81
C GLN A 126 -16.10 -5.87 15.77
N ALA A 127 -16.28 -5.21 16.91
CA ALA A 127 -16.15 -3.76 17.01
C ALA A 127 -14.71 -3.31 16.72
N LEU A 128 -13.73 -3.98 17.32
CA LEU A 128 -12.31 -3.75 17.03
C LEU A 128 -11.99 -3.95 15.55
N THR A 129 -12.42 -5.06 14.94
CA THR A 129 -12.21 -5.33 13.51
C THR A 129 -12.81 -4.22 12.64
N SER A 130 -14.01 -3.73 12.97
CA SER A 130 -14.66 -2.66 12.22
C SER A 130 -13.87 -1.35 12.30
N SER A 131 -13.40 -0.97 13.49
CA SER A 131 -12.59 0.23 13.69
C SER A 131 -11.24 0.14 12.96
N LEU A 132 -10.58 -1.02 13.02
CA LEU A 132 -9.34 -1.25 12.29
C LEU A 132 -9.57 -1.18 10.77
N ALA A 133 -10.68 -1.74 10.27
CA ALA A 133 -11.00 -1.70 8.85
C ALA A 133 -11.14 -0.24 8.38
N VAL A 134 -11.89 0.60 9.10
CA VAL A 134 -12.04 2.03 8.78
C VAL A 134 -10.69 2.74 8.68
N ILE A 135 -9.77 2.48 9.60
CA ILE A 135 -8.42 3.09 9.59
C ILE A 135 -7.60 2.59 8.40
N MET A 136 -7.70 1.31 8.06
CA MET A 136 -6.87 0.69 7.04
C MET A 136 -7.46 0.78 5.63
N PHE A 137 -8.74 1.10 5.43
CA PHE A 137 -9.31 1.23 4.08
C PHE A 137 -8.60 2.28 3.21
N PRO A 138 -8.30 3.50 3.69
CA PRO A 138 -7.62 4.51 2.89
C PRO A 138 -6.24 4.10 2.35
N PHE A 139 -5.56 3.15 3.00
CA PHE A 139 -4.32 2.56 2.51
C PHE A 139 -4.43 2.06 1.06
N LEU A 140 -5.59 1.51 0.68
CA LEU A 140 -5.83 1.00 -0.67
C LEU A 140 -5.61 2.08 -1.73
N LEU A 141 -6.09 3.31 -1.49
CA LEU A 141 -5.90 4.43 -2.40
C LEU A 141 -4.42 4.77 -2.55
N PHE A 142 -3.68 4.84 -1.44
CA PHE A 142 -2.26 5.17 -1.47
C PHE A 142 -1.43 4.15 -2.24
N VAL A 143 -1.70 2.85 -2.04
CA VAL A 143 -0.96 1.82 -2.77
C VAL A 143 -1.36 1.75 -4.24
N ALA A 144 -2.63 1.97 -4.58
CA ALA A 144 -3.06 2.06 -5.97
C ALA A 144 -2.37 3.22 -6.71
N LEU A 145 -2.31 4.40 -6.10
CA LEU A 145 -1.59 5.55 -6.66
C LEU A 145 -0.07 5.32 -6.70
N ALA A 146 0.49 4.62 -5.71
CA ALA A 146 1.91 4.25 -5.70
C ALA A 146 2.26 3.27 -6.83
N ALA A 147 1.36 2.34 -7.16
CA ALA A 147 1.52 1.43 -8.30
C ALA A 147 1.39 2.16 -9.65
N TRP A 148 0.47 3.13 -9.74
CA TRP A 148 0.41 4.04 -10.89
C TRP A 148 1.71 4.83 -11.08
N ALA A 149 2.26 5.40 -10.00
CA ALA A 149 3.51 6.14 -10.02
C ALA A 149 4.69 5.26 -10.46
N MET A 150 4.76 4.03 -9.95
CA MET A 150 5.71 3.01 -10.38
C MET A 150 5.61 2.74 -11.89
N GLY A 151 4.39 2.57 -12.40
CA GLY A 151 4.14 2.35 -13.82
C GLY A 151 4.67 3.49 -14.68
N TYR A 152 4.39 4.74 -14.31
CA TYR A 152 4.90 5.92 -15.01
C TYR A 152 6.44 5.99 -14.94
N LEU A 153 7.04 5.86 -13.75
CA LEU A 153 8.50 5.93 -13.56
C LEU A 153 9.25 4.83 -14.34
N ASN A 154 8.69 3.63 -14.43
CA ASN A 154 9.25 2.54 -15.22
C ASN A 154 9.34 2.90 -16.72
N THR A 155 8.37 3.65 -17.26
CA THR A 155 8.41 4.14 -18.66
C THR A 155 9.47 5.23 -18.87
N GLU A 156 9.90 5.88 -17.78
CA GLU A 156 11.01 6.83 -17.72
C GLU A 156 12.35 6.18 -17.40
N ARG A 157 12.40 4.84 -17.38
CA ARG A 157 13.58 4.05 -16.99
C ARG A 157 14.08 4.36 -15.58
N GLU A 158 13.20 4.82 -14.71
CA GLU A 158 13.45 4.91 -13.29
C GLU A 158 12.83 3.71 -12.57
N PHE A 159 13.68 2.74 -12.24
CA PHE A 159 13.31 1.47 -11.62
C PHE A 159 13.64 1.40 -10.13
N PHE A 160 14.57 2.22 -9.64
CA PHE A 160 15.07 2.17 -8.26
C PHE A 160 14.04 2.73 -7.28
N THR A 161 13.59 3.98 -7.47
CA THR A 161 12.62 4.62 -6.56
C THR A 161 11.34 3.80 -6.41
N PRO A 162 10.73 3.27 -7.48
CA PRO A 162 9.57 2.40 -7.32
C PRO A 162 9.87 1.10 -6.58
N SER A 163 11.05 0.49 -6.82
CA SER A 163 11.41 -0.78 -6.17
C SER A 163 11.67 -0.67 -4.66
N VAL A 164 12.11 0.51 -4.17
CA VAL A 164 12.37 0.76 -2.75
C VAL A 164 11.17 1.40 -2.03
N ALA A 165 10.18 1.91 -2.77
CA ALA A 165 8.99 2.52 -2.17
C ALA A 165 8.27 1.61 -1.15
N PRO A 166 8.09 0.29 -1.38
CA PRO A 166 7.48 -0.60 -0.38
C PRO A 166 8.32 -0.76 0.89
N ALA A 167 9.63 -0.51 0.85
CA ALA A 167 10.46 -0.53 2.05
C ALA A 167 10.02 0.56 3.04
N PHE A 168 9.60 1.73 2.56
CA PHE A 168 9.09 2.81 3.43
C PHE A 168 7.78 2.42 4.12
N LEU A 169 6.88 1.73 3.42
CA LEU A 169 5.69 1.15 4.06
C LEU A 169 6.10 0.24 5.22
N ASN A 170 7.05 -0.66 4.99
CA ASN A 170 7.49 -1.61 6.01
C ASN A 170 8.20 -0.92 7.17
N ILE A 171 9.10 0.03 6.90
CA ILE A 171 9.82 0.80 7.91
C ILE A 171 8.84 1.52 8.84
N ILE A 172 7.82 2.17 8.29
CA ILE A 172 6.83 2.91 9.08
C ILE A 172 5.89 1.95 9.83
N SER A 173 5.52 0.85 9.20
CA SER A 173 4.75 -0.23 9.86
C SER A 173 5.54 -0.95 10.96
N ILE A 174 6.86 -0.78 11.02
CA ILE A 174 7.71 -1.23 12.14
C ILE A 174 7.81 -0.12 13.19
N ALA A 175 8.17 1.09 12.76
CA ALA A 175 8.49 2.20 13.65
C ALA A 175 7.28 2.65 14.47
N ILE A 176 6.09 2.79 13.85
CA ILE A 176 4.91 3.29 14.57
C ILE A 176 4.48 2.35 15.69
N PRO A 177 4.33 1.02 15.47
CA PRO A 177 4.10 0.07 16.56
C PRO A 177 5.15 0.15 17.66
N LEU A 178 6.45 0.11 17.34
CA LEU A 178 7.51 0.13 18.34
C LEU A 178 7.49 1.41 19.21
N LEU A 179 7.21 2.56 18.62
CA LEU A 179 7.23 3.84 19.31
C LEU A 179 5.94 4.15 20.09
N SER A 180 4.80 3.60 19.67
CA SER A 180 3.49 3.95 20.22
C SER A 180 2.78 2.82 20.98
N TYR A 181 3.31 1.59 20.98
CA TYR A 181 2.70 0.46 21.68
C TYR A 181 2.35 0.78 23.14
N SER A 182 3.32 1.24 23.92
CA SER A 182 3.14 1.59 25.34
C SER A 182 2.14 2.73 25.54
N TYR A 183 2.07 3.66 24.59
CA TYR A 183 1.10 4.75 24.61
C TYR A 183 -0.34 4.21 24.53
N PHE A 184 -0.64 3.31 23.60
CA PHE A 184 -1.98 2.69 23.49
C PHE A 184 -2.33 1.87 24.74
N VAL A 185 -1.36 1.11 25.28
CA VAL A 185 -1.54 0.35 26.54
C VAL A 185 -1.93 1.29 27.69
N SER A 186 -1.17 2.37 27.91
CA SER A 186 -1.43 3.33 29.00
C SER A 186 -2.78 4.04 28.90
N ARG A 187 -3.35 4.13 27.69
CA ARG A 187 -4.68 4.72 27.44
C ARG A 187 -5.83 3.72 27.57
N GLY A 188 -5.54 2.44 27.87
CA GLY A 188 -6.54 1.38 27.94
C GLY A 188 -7.13 1.03 26.57
N THR A 189 -6.45 1.40 25.48
CA THR A 189 -6.86 1.11 24.10
C THR A 189 -6.05 -0.07 23.54
N ASP A 190 -6.63 -0.82 22.61
CA ASP A 190 -5.95 -1.97 22.01
C ASP A 190 -4.67 -1.54 21.26
N PRO A 191 -3.47 -2.02 21.62
CA PRO A 191 -2.22 -1.60 20.98
C PRO A 191 -2.12 -1.94 19.49
N ILE A 192 -2.99 -2.82 18.97
CA ILE A 192 -3.03 -3.17 17.56
C ILE A 192 -3.40 -1.98 16.66
N PHE A 193 -4.03 -0.94 17.21
CA PHE A 193 -4.27 0.32 16.49
C PHE A 193 -2.96 0.96 16.00
N ALA A 194 -1.86 0.81 16.73
CA ALA A 194 -0.55 1.29 16.30
C ALA A 194 -0.12 0.65 14.97
N MET A 195 -0.40 -0.64 14.77
CA MET A 195 -0.13 -1.32 13.51
C MET A 195 -1.01 -0.81 12.37
N ALA A 196 -2.31 -0.59 12.63
CA ALA A 196 -3.22 -0.05 11.63
C ALA A 196 -2.78 1.35 11.14
N TYR A 197 -2.39 2.24 12.06
CA TYR A 197 -1.81 3.54 11.70
C TYR A 197 -0.45 3.39 11.00
N GLY A 198 0.38 2.44 11.43
CA GLY A 198 1.64 2.06 10.76
C GLY A 198 1.44 1.75 9.28
N ILE A 199 0.47 0.90 8.96
CA ILE A 199 0.13 0.54 7.58
C ILE A 199 -0.42 1.73 6.80
N LEU A 200 -1.34 2.49 7.39
CA LEU A 200 -1.94 3.66 6.74
C LEU A 200 -0.89 4.72 6.37
N ILE A 201 -0.08 5.13 7.35
CA ILE A 201 0.96 6.16 7.16
C ILE A 201 2.09 5.61 6.28
N GLY A 202 2.42 4.33 6.42
CA GLY A 202 3.40 3.66 5.58
C GLY A 202 2.98 3.64 4.10
N GLY A 203 1.71 3.34 3.82
CA GLY A 203 1.16 3.40 2.46
C GLY A 203 1.22 4.83 1.87
N LEU A 204 0.91 5.84 2.67
CA LEU A 204 1.06 7.23 2.26
C LEU A 204 2.52 7.57 1.92
N LEU A 205 3.48 7.18 2.76
CA LEU A 205 4.90 7.44 2.50
C LEU A 205 5.44 6.66 1.30
N GLN A 206 4.96 5.44 1.05
CA GLN A 206 5.26 4.69 -0.16
C GLN A 206 4.84 5.45 -1.43
N LEU A 207 3.73 6.20 -1.39
CA LEU A 207 3.35 7.09 -2.49
C LEU A 207 4.25 8.34 -2.53
N LEU A 208 4.36 9.05 -1.41
CA LEU A 208 5.03 10.35 -1.34
C LEU A 208 6.51 10.31 -1.76
N ILE A 209 7.23 9.22 -1.49
CA ILE A 209 8.64 9.10 -1.89
C ILE A 209 8.83 9.07 -3.42
N GLN A 210 7.80 8.67 -4.17
CA GLN A 210 7.83 8.63 -5.63
C GLN A 210 7.48 9.99 -6.26
N VAL A 211 6.72 10.84 -5.56
CA VAL A 211 6.19 12.11 -6.07
C VAL A 211 7.28 13.09 -6.54
N PRO A 212 8.36 13.37 -5.79
CA PRO A 212 9.42 14.26 -6.27
C PRO A 212 10.07 13.76 -7.56
N VAL A 213 10.21 12.43 -7.69
CA VAL A 213 10.82 11.80 -8.86
C VAL A 213 9.88 11.86 -10.07
N LEU A 214 8.56 11.78 -9.87
CA LEU A 214 7.58 12.01 -10.94
C LEU A 214 7.76 13.39 -11.56
N PHE A 215 7.78 14.44 -10.73
CA PHE A 215 7.97 15.82 -11.21
C PHE A 215 9.34 16.01 -11.87
N ALA A 216 10.40 15.42 -11.31
CA ALA A 216 11.74 15.47 -11.91
C ALA A 216 11.82 14.76 -13.27
N ARG A 217 10.93 13.79 -13.54
CA ARG A 217 10.82 13.07 -14.82
C ARG A 217 9.77 13.69 -15.78
N GLY A 218 9.32 14.91 -15.46
CA GLY A 218 8.44 15.71 -16.31
C GLY A 218 7.01 15.20 -16.38
N PHE A 219 6.48 14.65 -15.27
CA PHE A 219 5.03 14.65 -15.02
C PHE A 219 4.62 16.04 -14.51
#